data_AF-A0A0G0G7H2-F1
#
_entry.id   AF-A0A0G0G7H2-F1
#
_cell.length_a   1.000
_cell.length_b   1.000
_cell.length_c   1.000
_cell.angle_alpha   90.00
_cell.angle_beta   90.00
_cell.angle_gamma   90.00
#
_symmetry.space_group_name_H-M   'P 1'
#
loop_
_entity.id
_entity.type
_entity.pdbx_description
1 polymer ?
#
loop_
_entity_poly.entity_id
_entity_poly.type
_entity_poly.pdbx_seq_one_letter_code
_entity_poly.pdbx_strand_id
1 'polypeptide(L)'
;MKIRHVNFKEHIFFFILASLIIAIGLVSYYRFMVKHDYMVGYEGACDPVIEKCFMGYDGDEQYFYSKVQKYAPDLYRECGKDITDCEAASVCLKNDRKCSITYCDKEIDGDVCKISVENIDNIQSNN
;
A
#
# COMPACT_ATOMS: atom_id res chain seq x y z
N MET A 1 47.55 -18.07 -0.26
CA MET A 1 46.09 -18.08 0.01
C MET A 1 45.68 -19.52 0.29
N LYS A 2 45.44 -19.89 1.55
CA LYS A 2 45.22 -21.29 1.97
C LYS A 2 43.73 -21.60 1.88
N ILE A 3 43.32 -22.35 0.86
CA ILE A 3 41.94 -22.77 0.68
C ILE A 3 41.66 -23.84 1.74
N ARG A 4 40.87 -23.48 2.76
CA ARG A 4 40.44 -24.39 3.82
C ARG A 4 39.46 -25.39 3.21
N HIS A 5 39.87 -26.65 3.09
CA HIS A 5 38.97 -27.74 2.69
C HIS A 5 37.90 -27.94 3.77
N VAL A 6 36.64 -27.71 3.40
CA VAL A 6 35.48 -27.94 4.27
C VAL A 6 35.01 -29.37 4.06
N ASN A 7 34.87 -30.14 5.14
CA ASN A 7 34.35 -31.51 5.06
C ASN A 7 32.87 -31.49 4.65
N PHE A 8 32.61 -31.76 3.37
CA PHE A 8 31.28 -31.66 2.76
C PHE A 8 30.23 -32.53 3.46
N LYS A 9 30.63 -33.70 3.98
CA LYS A 9 29.71 -34.64 4.64
C LYS A 9 29.24 -34.19 6.03
N GLU A 10 30.06 -33.46 6.78
CA GLU A 10 29.73 -32.98 8.13
C GLU A 10 28.92 -31.68 8.10
N HIS A 11 29.08 -30.90 7.03
CA HIS A 11 28.41 -29.60 6.87
C HIS A 11 27.34 -29.58 5.78
N ILE A 12 26.92 -30.74 5.28
CA ILE A 12 25.92 -30.83 4.20
C ILE A 12 24.61 -30.10 4.55
N PHE A 13 24.18 -30.19 5.81
CA PHE A 13 23.01 -29.47 6.30
C PHE A 13 23.17 -27.95 6.18
N PHE A 14 24.34 -27.42 6.57
CA PHE A 14 24.62 -25.99 6.47
C PHE A 14 24.70 -25.51 5.02
N PHE A 15 25.25 -26.32 4.11
CA PHE A 15 25.28 -25.99 2.68
C PHE A 15 23.87 -25.96 2.08
N ILE A 16 23.03 -26.95 2.40
CA ILE A 16 21.64 -26.98 1.95
C ILE A 16 20.87 -25.78 2.51
N LEU A 17 21.01 -25.49 3.81
CA LEU A 17 20.36 -24.36 4.45
C LEU A 17 20.79 -23.02 3.85
N ALA A 18 22.10 -22.81 3.67
CA ALA A 18 22.63 -21.61 3.04
C ALA A 18 22.11 -21.45 1.59
N SER A 19 22.09 -22.54 0.81
CA SER A 19 21.55 -22.52 -0.55
C SER A 19 20.05 -22.18 -0.57
N LEU A 20 19.27 -22.69 0.38
CA LEU A 20 17.84 -22.38 0.50
C LEU A 20 17.61 -20.91 0.83
N ILE A 21 18.39 -20.35 1.78
CA ILE A 21 18.31 -18.94 2.14
C ILE A 21 18.63 -18.06 0.93
N ILE A 22 19.70 -18.37 0.19
CA ILE A 22 20.07 -17.63 -1.03
C ILE A 22 18.95 -17.74 -2.07
N ALA A 23 18.42 -18.94 -2.32
CA ALA A 23 17.33 -19.14 -3.27
C ALA A 23 16.08 -18.33 -2.90
N ILE A 24 15.67 -18.33 -1.63
CA ILE A 24 14.54 -17.53 -1.14
C ILE A 24 14.82 -16.04 -1.31
N GLY A 25 16.03 -15.59 -1.00
CA GLY A 25 16.45 -14.20 -1.17
C GLY A 25 16.36 -13.75 -2.63
N LEU A 26 16.89 -14.56 -3.55
CA LEU A 26 16.85 -14.27 -4.99
C LEU A 26 15.42 -14.24 -5.54
N VAL A 27 14.58 -15.21 -5.17
CA VAL A 27 13.17 -15.25 -5.60
C VAL A 27 12.39 -14.04 -5.06
N SER A 28 12.61 -13.69 -3.80
CA SER A 28 11.97 -12.52 -3.18
C SER A 28 12.41 -11.23 -3.84
N TYR A 29 13.72 -11.06 -4.08
CA TYR A 29 14.28 -9.92 -4.78
C TYR A 29 13.67 -9.78 -6.19
N TYR A 30 13.61 -10.88 -6.93
CA TYR A 30 13.02 -10.89 -8.27
C TYR A 30 11.54 -10.50 -8.26
N ARG A 31 10.74 -11.02 -7.31
CA ARG A 31 9.33 -10.64 -7.18
C ARG A 31 9.15 -9.16 -6.85
N PHE A 32 9.93 -8.65 -5.90
CA PHE A 32 9.76 -7.28 -5.43
C PHE A 32 10.32 -6.25 -6.42
N MET A 33 11.56 -6.43 -6.90
CA MET A 33 12.25 -5.43 -7.72
C MET A 33 11.96 -5.52 -9.21
N VAL A 34 11.71 -6.73 -9.74
CA VAL A 34 11.52 -6.92 -11.19
C VAL A 34 10.05 -7.05 -11.55
N LYS A 35 9.31 -7.87 -10.80
CA LYS A 35 7.88 -8.05 -11.04
C LYS A 35 7.00 -7.00 -10.36
N HIS A 36 7.58 -6.11 -9.54
CA HIS A 36 6.86 -5.12 -8.76
C HIS A 36 5.66 -5.72 -8.00
N ASP A 37 5.84 -6.91 -7.41
CA ASP A 37 4.77 -7.65 -6.77
C ASP A 37 4.47 -7.11 -5.35
N TYR A 38 4.00 -5.87 -5.27
CA TYR A 38 3.61 -5.17 -4.04
C TYR A 38 2.45 -4.21 -4.29
N MET A 39 1.82 -3.76 -3.21
CA MET A 39 0.75 -2.76 -3.24
C MET A 39 1.34 -1.39 -2.92
N VAL A 40 0.82 -0.34 -3.56
CA VAL A 40 1.19 1.06 -3.32
C VAL A 40 -0.04 1.81 -2.83
N GLY A 41 0.14 2.70 -1.86
CA GLY A 41 -0.91 3.57 -1.34
C GLY A 41 -0.77 4.99 -1.92
N TYR A 42 -1.90 5.57 -2.32
CA TYR A 42 -2.04 6.94 -2.79
C TYR A 42 -3.21 7.61 -2.09
N GLU A 43 -3.20 8.94 -2.11
CA GLU A 43 -4.34 9.74 -1.70
C GLU A 43 -5.26 9.94 -2.90
N GLY A 44 -6.55 9.64 -2.69
CA GLY A 44 -7.62 9.85 -3.64
C GLY A 44 -8.50 11.03 -3.25
N ALA A 45 -9.25 11.55 -4.22
CA ALA A 45 -10.29 12.53 -3.94
C ALA A 45 -11.32 11.96 -2.95
N CYS A 46 -11.82 12.82 -2.07
CA CYS A 46 -12.87 12.47 -1.13
C CYS A 46 -13.70 13.73 -0.82
N ASP A 47 -15.01 13.63 -0.98
CA ASP A 47 -15.91 14.74 -0.65
C ASP A 47 -16.38 14.62 0.81
N PRO A 48 -15.91 15.48 1.74
CA PRO A 48 -16.25 15.39 3.16
C PRO A 48 -17.73 15.71 3.46
N VAL A 49 -18.49 16.21 2.47
CA VAL A 49 -19.93 16.45 2.62
C VAL A 49 -20.70 15.13 2.51
N ILE A 50 -20.27 14.24 1.63
CA ILE A 50 -21.00 13.02 1.25
C ILE A 50 -20.34 11.76 1.84
N GLU A 51 -19.02 11.76 1.96
CA GLU A 51 -18.20 10.61 2.34
C GLU A 51 -17.47 10.84 3.67
N LYS A 52 -17.06 9.74 4.33
CA LYS A 52 -16.23 9.80 5.55
C LYS A 52 -14.76 9.90 5.14
N CYS A 53 -14.22 11.11 5.10
CA CYS A 53 -12.86 11.35 4.61
C CYS A 53 -11.82 11.37 5.72
N PHE A 54 -10.59 10.96 5.36
CA PHE A 54 -9.41 11.26 6.18
C PHE A 54 -9.11 12.75 6.08
N MET A 55 -8.60 13.31 7.17
CA MET A 55 -8.21 14.71 7.28
C MET A 55 -6.68 14.82 7.23
N GLY A 56 -6.17 15.62 6.30
CA GLY A 56 -4.77 15.97 6.16
C GLY A 56 -4.54 17.47 6.33
N TYR A 57 -3.29 17.85 6.57
CA TYR A 57 -2.86 19.25 6.64
C TYR A 57 -1.65 19.45 5.73
N ASP A 58 -1.72 20.43 4.84
CA ASP A 58 -0.60 20.93 4.05
C ASP A 58 -0.26 22.34 4.56
N GLY A 59 0.76 22.41 5.42
CA GLY A 59 1.00 23.61 6.23
C GLY A 59 -0.18 23.90 7.16
N ASP A 60 -0.82 25.06 6.95
CA ASP A 60 -1.99 25.51 7.71
C ASP A 60 -3.32 25.18 6.99
N GLU A 61 -3.27 24.64 5.77
CA GLU A 61 -4.46 24.32 4.98
C GLU A 61 -4.90 22.88 5.19
N GLN A 62 -6.16 22.70 5.58
CA GLN A 62 -6.76 21.40 5.79
C GLN A 62 -7.32 20.84 4.47
N TYR A 63 -7.00 19.58 4.16
CA TYR A 63 -7.56 18.87 3.00
C TYR A 63 -8.16 17.52 3.40
N PHE A 64 -8.97 16.96 2.50
CA PHE A 64 -9.69 15.71 2.73
C PHE A 64 -9.35 14.71 1.64
N TYR A 65 -9.11 13.47 2.04
CA TYR A 65 -8.68 12.44 1.12
C TYR A 65 -9.23 11.06 1.49
N SER A 66 -9.23 10.18 0.51
CA SER A 66 -9.44 8.74 0.67
C SER A 66 -8.10 8.02 0.47
N LYS A 67 -7.94 6.82 1.03
CA LYS A 67 -6.73 6.02 0.84
C LYS A 67 -6.97 5.02 -0.28
N VAL A 68 -6.25 5.15 -1.38
CA VAL A 68 -6.33 4.24 -2.52
C VAL A 68 -5.13 3.31 -2.48
N GLN A 69 -5.38 2.00 -2.43
CA GLN A 69 -4.33 0.99 -2.45
C GLN A 69 -4.42 0.19 -3.75
N LYS A 70 -3.33 0.16 -4.52
CA LYS A 70 -3.30 -0.39 -5.88
C LYS A 70 -2.08 -1.26 -6.13
N TYR A 71 -2.23 -2.25 -7.01
CA TYR A 71 -1.14 -3.14 -7.36
C TYR A 71 -0.09 -2.43 -8.25
N ALA A 72 1.18 -2.45 -7.84
CA ALA A 72 2.23 -1.68 -8.50
C ALA A 72 2.41 -1.96 -10.00
N PRO A 73 2.25 -3.19 -10.53
CA PRO A 73 2.38 -3.42 -11.97
C PRO A 73 1.17 -2.94 -12.78
N ASP A 74 -0.02 -2.83 -12.16
CA ASP A 74 -1.17 -2.19 -12.82
C ASP A 74 -0.94 -0.68 -12.92
N LEU A 75 -0.46 -0.10 -11.82
CA LEU A 75 -0.08 1.31 -11.75
C LEU A 75 1.01 1.67 -12.76
N TYR A 76 2.08 0.87 -12.85
CA TYR A 76 3.14 1.10 -13.84
C TYR A 76 2.64 0.99 -15.29
N ARG A 77 1.68 0.08 -15.55
CA ARG A 77 1.06 -0.03 -16.87
C ARG A 77 0.24 1.21 -17.23
N GLU A 78 -0.38 1.85 -16.25
CA GLU A 78 -1.28 2.98 -16.44
C GLU A 78 -0.56 4.34 -16.46
N CYS A 79 0.43 4.50 -15.57
CA CYS A 79 1.17 5.76 -15.39
C CYS A 79 2.56 5.74 -16.06
N GLY A 80 3.05 4.57 -16.47
CA GLY A 80 4.39 4.42 -17.01
C GLY A 80 5.47 4.52 -15.91
N LYS A 81 6.61 5.12 -16.27
CA LYS A 81 7.79 5.15 -15.39
C LYS A 81 7.63 6.10 -14.20
N ASP A 82 6.88 7.18 -14.37
CA ASP A 82 6.62 8.14 -13.30
C ASP A 82 5.22 7.88 -12.73
N ILE A 83 5.19 7.23 -11.57
CA ILE A 83 3.97 6.90 -10.86
C ILE A 83 3.57 7.98 -9.84
N THR A 84 4.34 9.06 -9.72
CA THR A 84 4.09 10.12 -8.74
C THR A 84 3.22 11.24 -9.30
N ASP A 85 3.25 11.44 -10.61
CA ASP A 85 2.47 12.45 -11.32
C ASP A 85 1.49 11.76 -12.29
N CYS A 86 0.45 11.15 -11.72
CA CYS A 86 -0.52 10.38 -12.50
C CYS A 86 -1.89 10.32 -11.81
N GLU A 87 -2.92 10.80 -12.51
CA GLU A 87 -4.29 10.80 -12.01
C GLU A 87 -4.83 9.38 -11.77
N ALA A 88 -4.42 8.40 -12.59
CA ALA A 88 -4.84 7.00 -12.44
C ALA A 88 -4.30 6.32 -11.17
N ALA A 89 -3.33 6.94 -10.48
CA ALA A 89 -2.83 6.46 -9.19
C ALA A 89 -3.83 6.67 -8.05
N SER A 90 -4.63 7.73 -8.16
CA SER A 90 -5.57 8.20 -7.13
C SER A 90 -6.99 7.64 -7.30
N VAL A 91 -7.21 6.74 -8.27
CA VAL A 91 -8.52 6.13 -8.54
C VAL A 91 -8.40 4.64 -8.88
N CYS A 92 -9.40 3.85 -8.49
CA CYS A 92 -9.50 2.46 -8.94
C CYS A 92 -10.15 2.38 -10.32
N LEU A 93 -9.45 1.79 -11.28
CA LEU A 93 -9.94 1.54 -12.62
C LEU A 93 -10.58 0.15 -12.72
N LYS A 94 -11.51 -0.02 -13.66
CA LYS A 94 -12.22 -1.31 -13.86
C LYS A 94 -11.30 -2.48 -14.20
N ASN A 95 -10.13 -2.20 -14.76
CA ASN A 95 -9.15 -3.21 -15.20
C ASN A 95 -8.03 -3.44 -14.18
N ASP A 96 -8.16 -2.90 -12.96
CA ASP A 96 -7.20 -3.14 -11.88
C ASP A 96 -7.37 -4.55 -11.34
N ARG A 97 -6.28 -5.31 -11.23
CA ARG A 97 -6.34 -6.67 -10.66
C ARG A 97 -6.59 -6.63 -9.16
N LYS A 98 -5.98 -5.65 -8.50
CA LYS A 98 -6.16 -5.40 -7.06
C LYS A 98 -6.15 -3.89 -6.83
N CYS A 99 -7.31 -3.36 -6.49
CA CYS A 99 -7.46 -1.98 -6.04
C CYS A 99 -8.51 -1.92 -4.93
N SER A 100 -8.27 -1.10 -3.92
CA SER A 100 -9.22 -0.83 -2.85
C SER A 100 -9.17 0.64 -2.47
N ILE A 101 -10.34 1.23 -2.30
CA ILE A 101 -10.51 2.57 -1.74
C ILE A 101 -10.97 2.39 -0.30
N THR A 102 -10.21 2.96 0.62
CA THR A 102 -10.53 2.98 2.04
C THR A 102 -10.94 4.40 2.42
N TYR A 103 -12.14 4.49 2.97
CA TYR A 103 -12.67 5.69 3.60
C TYR A 103 -12.43 5.64 5.11
N CYS A 104 -12.55 6.78 5.76
CA CYS A 104 -12.28 6.91 7.17
C CYS A 104 -13.38 6.26 8.02
N ASP A 105 -12.99 5.53 9.06
CA ASP A 105 -13.91 4.99 10.05
C ASP A 105 -13.63 5.61 11.42
N LYS A 106 -14.59 6.35 11.97
CA LYS A 106 -14.41 7.04 13.25
C LYS A 106 -14.14 6.07 14.41
N GLU A 107 -14.66 4.86 14.37
CA GLU A 107 -14.47 3.88 15.45
C GLU A 107 -13.03 3.35 15.49
N ILE A 108 -12.37 3.30 14.32
CA ILE A 108 -11.04 2.73 14.15
C ILE A 108 -9.97 3.84 14.10
N ASP A 109 -10.24 4.89 13.34
CA ASP A 109 -9.30 5.95 12.98
C ASP A 109 -9.46 7.21 13.85
N GLY A 110 -10.57 7.36 14.59
CA GLY A 110 -10.75 8.43 15.58
C GLY A 110 -10.72 9.84 15.00
N ASP A 111 -9.88 10.71 15.57
CA ASP A 111 -9.86 12.16 15.29
C ASP A 111 -9.27 12.54 13.93
N VAL A 112 -8.68 11.58 13.20
CA VAL A 112 -8.23 11.82 11.82
C VAL A 112 -9.38 11.74 10.81
N CYS A 113 -10.59 11.36 11.26
CA CYS A 113 -11.80 11.38 10.43
C CYS A 113 -12.55 12.69 10.58
N LYS A 114 -12.96 13.28 9.46
CA LYS A 114 -14.05 14.26 9.47
C LYS A 114 -15.37 13.58 9.15
N ILE A 115 -16.37 13.84 9.99
CA ILE A 115 -17.73 13.31 9.84
C ILE A 115 -18.58 14.41 9.21
N SER A 116 -19.40 14.06 8.22
CA SER A 116 -20.33 15.00 7.59
C SER A 116 -21.31 15.57 8.61
N VAL A 117 -21.70 16.84 8.42
CA VAL A 117 -22.66 17.54 9.29
C VAL A 117 -24.05 16.88 9.24
N GLU A 118 -24.44 16.25 8.13
CA GLU A 118 -25.71 15.49 8.02
C GLU A 118 -25.74 14.21 8.88
N ASN A 119 -24.59 13.66 9.28
CA ASN A 119 -24.54 12.55 10.24
C ASN A 119 -24.71 13.02 11.69
N ILE A 120 -24.56 14.31 11.98
CA ILE A 120 -24.78 14.84 13.33
C ILE A 120 -26.28 14.88 13.65
N ASP A 121 -27.12 15.23 12.67
CA ASP A 121 -28.58 15.30 12.87
C ASP A 121 -29.20 13.91 13.13
N ASN A 122 -28.64 12.84 12.54
CA ASN A 122 -29.09 11.47 12.79
C ASN A 122 -28.58 10.88 14.13
N ILE A 123 -27.52 11.45 14.71
CA ILE A 123 -27.01 11.03 16.03
C ILE A 123 -27.72 11.80 17.15
N GLN A 124 -28.12 13.06 16.94
CA GLN A 124 -28.91 13.80 17.94
C GLN A 124 -30.39 13.37 17.98
N SER A 125 -30.93 12.71 16.96
CA SER A 125 -32.33 12.22 16.98
C SER A 125 -32.53 10.89 17.71
N ASN A 126 -31.47 10.23 18.16
CA ASN A 126 -31.52 8.93 18.85
C ASN A 126 -31.06 8.98 20.33
N ASN A 127 -30.96 10.18 20.92
CA ASN A 127 -30.74 10.38 22.36
C ASN A 127 -31.91 11.13 23.01
#